data_AF-A0A1X7I5N1-F1
#
_entry.id   AF-A0A1X7I5N1-F1
#
_cell.length_a   1.000
_cell.length_b   1.000
_cell.length_c   1.000
_cell.angle_alpha   90.00
_cell.angle_beta   90.00
_cell.angle_gamma   90.00
#
_symmetry.space_group_name_H-M   'P 1'
#
loop_
_entity.id
_entity.type
_entity.pdbx_description
1 polymer ?
#
loop_
_entity_poly.entity_id
_entity_poly.type
_entity_poly.pdbx_seq_one_letter_code
_entity_poly.pdbx_strand_id
1 'polypeptide(L)'
;MADFQTIEEIEAWIAKNGEKAFNDNIDLGNFAGRRLENARAYRDRENERRASDTLERQAVAAEGAAAAAAEQTVINKNALTISKWALAVAVFALFVSIFVPIFRK
;
A
#
# COMPACT_ATOMS: atom_id res chain seq x y z
N MET A 1 29.61 -13.12 -29.81
CA MET A 1 28.39 -12.80 -29.05
C MET A 1 28.79 -11.81 -27.96
N ALA A 2 28.01 -10.75 -27.70
CA ALA A 2 28.31 -9.83 -26.59
C ALA A 2 28.34 -10.61 -25.26
N ASP A 3 29.34 -10.33 -24.43
CA ASP A 3 29.60 -11.02 -23.15
C ASP A 3 28.85 -10.38 -21.97
N PHE A 4 27.99 -9.38 -22.22
CA PHE A 4 27.30 -8.60 -21.19
C PHE A 4 28.29 -7.99 -20.21
N GLN A 5 29.32 -7.32 -20.75
CA GLN A 5 30.38 -6.73 -19.93
C GLN A 5 29.93 -5.46 -19.23
N THR A 6 28.96 -4.75 -19.81
CA THR A 6 28.37 -3.54 -19.23
C THR A 6 26.88 -3.73 -18.98
N ILE A 7 26.34 -2.93 -18.06
CA ILE A 7 24.90 -2.88 -17.80
C ILE A 7 24.15 -2.42 -19.05
N GLU A 8 24.70 -1.46 -19.81
CA GLU A 8 24.13 -0.94 -21.05
C GLU A 8 23.96 -2.04 -22.11
N GLU A 9 24.90 -2.99 -22.21
CA GLU A 9 24.76 -4.14 -23.12
C GLU A 9 23.61 -5.06 -22.72
N ILE A 10 23.41 -5.26 -21.41
CA ILE A 10 22.32 -6.06 -20.88
C ILE A 10 20.99 -5.35 -21.14
N GLU A 11 20.91 -4.06 -20.86
CA GLU A 11 19.72 -3.24 -21.08
C GLU A 11 19.37 -3.13 -22.56
N ALA A 12 20.35 -2.95 -23.45
CA ALA A 12 20.12 -2.95 -24.89
C ALA A 12 19.61 -4.31 -25.38
N TRP A 13 20.12 -5.41 -24.81
CA TRP A 13 19.62 -6.74 -25.12
C TRP A 13 18.18 -6.94 -24.61
N ILE A 14 17.88 -6.50 -23.39
CA ILE A 14 16.54 -6.55 -22.79
C ILE A 14 15.55 -5.68 -23.58
N ALA A 15 15.95 -4.46 -23.99
CA ALA A 15 15.12 -3.57 -24.78
C ALA A 15 14.75 -4.18 -26.14
N LYS A 16 15.66 -4.99 -26.72
CA LYS A 16 15.45 -5.63 -28.02
C LYS A 16 14.64 -6.94 -27.94
N ASN A 17 14.83 -7.75 -26.89
CA ASN A 17 14.27 -9.11 -26.80
C ASN A 17 13.19 -9.25 -25.73
N GLY A 18 13.05 -8.27 -24.85
CA GLY A 18 12.16 -8.28 -23.69
C GLY A 18 12.80 -8.87 -22.44
N GLU A 19 12.37 -8.37 -21.29
CA GLU A 19 12.81 -8.83 -19.96
C GLU A 19 12.42 -10.29 -19.70
N LYS A 20 11.25 -10.72 -20.19
CA LYS A 20 10.82 -12.12 -20.07
C LYS A 20 11.80 -13.06 -20.79
N ALA A 21 12.19 -12.71 -22.02
CA ALA A 21 13.16 -13.51 -22.76
C ALA A 21 14.52 -13.52 -22.04
N PHE A 22 14.91 -12.43 -21.38
CA PHE A 22 16.16 -12.38 -20.62
C PHE A 22 16.18 -13.40 -19.48
N ASN A 23 15.12 -13.42 -18.67
CA ASN A 23 14.99 -14.37 -17.57
C ASN A 23 14.88 -15.82 -18.07
N ASP A 24 14.07 -16.07 -19.10
CA ASP A 24 13.95 -17.38 -19.73
C ASP A 24 15.32 -17.88 -20.23
N ASN A 25 16.15 -17.01 -20.82
CA ASN A 25 17.49 -17.39 -21.28
C ASN A 25 18.49 -17.67 -20.13
N ILE A 26 18.33 -17.02 -18.97
CA ILE A 26 19.11 -17.33 -17.76
C ILE A 26 18.71 -18.70 -17.21
N ASP A 27 17.40 -18.95 -17.10
CA ASP A 27 16.86 -20.13 -16.43
C ASP A 27 16.97 -21.39 -17.29
N LEU A 28 16.79 -21.26 -18.62
CA LEU A 28 16.98 -22.35 -19.58
C LEU A 28 18.45 -22.63 -19.91
N GLY A 29 19.40 -21.85 -19.35
CA GLY A 29 20.83 -22.06 -19.56
C GLY A 29 21.32 -21.71 -20.97
N ASN A 30 20.58 -20.85 -21.69
CA ASN A 30 20.96 -20.40 -23.02
C ASN A 30 22.13 -19.38 -22.98
N PHE A 31 22.35 -18.72 -21.84
CA PHE A 31 23.57 -17.97 -21.58
C PHE A 31 24.63 -18.88 -20.94
N ALA A 32 25.88 -18.71 -21.37
CA ALA A 32 27.00 -19.50 -20.88
C ALA A 32 28.17 -18.60 -20.42
N GLY A 33 28.98 -19.14 -19.51
CA GLY A 33 30.20 -18.48 -19.02
C GLY A 33 29.94 -17.12 -18.36
N ARG A 34 30.83 -16.16 -18.60
CA ARG A 34 30.77 -14.80 -18.03
C ARG A 34 29.46 -14.08 -18.32
N ARG A 35 28.86 -14.37 -19.48
CA ARG A 35 27.57 -13.79 -19.87
C ARG A 35 26.45 -14.21 -18.92
N LEU A 36 26.42 -15.47 -18.49
CA LEU A 36 25.43 -15.96 -17.52
C LEU A 36 25.66 -15.36 -16.13
N GLU A 37 26.93 -15.28 -15.71
CA GLU A 37 27.32 -14.70 -14.42
C GLU A 37 26.88 -13.23 -14.32
N ASN A 38 27.18 -12.43 -15.34
CA ASN A 38 26.78 -11.03 -15.41
C ASN A 38 25.27 -10.86 -15.50
N ALA A 39 24.58 -11.73 -16.25
CA ALA A 39 23.13 -11.70 -16.36
C ALA A 39 22.43 -12.00 -15.02
N ARG A 40 22.94 -12.98 -14.26
CA ARG A 40 22.44 -13.29 -12.91
C ARG A 40 22.71 -12.15 -11.94
N ALA A 41 23.93 -11.62 -11.92
CA ALA A 41 24.28 -10.48 -11.06
C ALA A 41 23.46 -9.22 -11.37
N TYR A 42 23.04 -9.02 -12.62
CA TYR A 42 22.11 -7.95 -12.97
C TYR A 42 20.70 -8.24 -12.45
N ARG A 43 20.17 -9.44 -12.68
CA ARG A 43 18.84 -9.85 -12.21
C ARG A 43 18.71 -9.73 -10.69
N ASP A 44 19.73 -10.17 -9.96
CA ASP A 44 19.70 -10.16 -8.49
C ASP A 44 19.67 -8.72 -7.94
N ARG A 45 20.49 -7.81 -8.52
CA ARG A 45 20.46 -6.37 -8.19
C ARG A 45 19.10 -5.73 -8.48
N GLU A 46 18.49 -6.07 -9.60
CA GLU A 46 17.18 -5.54 -9.98
C GLU A 46 16.07 -6.07 -9.07
N ASN A 47 16.15 -7.34 -8.65
CA ASN A 47 15.23 -7.93 -7.67
C ASN A 47 15.36 -7.27 -6.30
N GLU A 48 16.57 -7.01 -5.83
CA GLU A 48 16.82 -6.30 -4.56
C GLU A 48 16.23 -4.89 -4.60
N ARG A 49 16.45 -4.17 -5.70
CA ARG A 49 15.88 -2.83 -5.89
C ARG A 49 14.34 -2.87 -5.88
N ARG A 50 13.72 -3.79 -6.62
CA ARG A 50 12.26 -3.95 -6.64
C ARG A 50 11.70 -4.36 -5.28
N ALA A 51 12.42 -5.18 -4.52
CA ALA A 51 12.04 -5.53 -3.15
C ALA A 51 12.08 -4.30 -2.24
N SER A 52 13.12 -3.47 -2.34
CA SER A 52 13.23 -2.20 -1.61
C SER A 52 12.09 -1.24 -1.97
N ASP A 53 11.81 -1.03 -3.26
CA ASP A 53 10.73 -0.16 -3.73
C ASP A 53 9.35 -0.66 -3.27
N THR A 54 9.18 -1.98 -3.18
CA THR A 54 7.94 -2.59 -2.70
C THR A 54 7.78 -2.38 -1.19
N LEU A 55 8.86 -2.53 -0.41
CA LEU A 55 8.86 -2.26 1.02
C LEU A 55 8.59 -0.78 1.31
N GLU A 56 9.16 0.14 0.54
CA GLU A 56 8.90 1.57 0.67
C GLU A 56 7.44 1.91 0.36
N ARG A 57 6.87 1.36 -0.71
CA ARG A 57 5.44 1.53 -1.01
C ARG A 57 4.53 0.93 0.05
N GLN A 58 4.90 -0.22 0.62
CA GLN A 58 4.15 -0.81 1.73
C GLN A 58 4.25 0.02 3.00
N ALA A 59 5.42 0.61 3.30
CA ALA A 59 5.59 1.54 4.41
C ALA A 59 4.71 2.79 4.23
N VAL A 60 4.73 3.40 3.05
CA VAL A 60 3.88 4.56 2.73
C VAL A 60 2.38 4.20 2.80
N ALA A 61 1.99 3.02 2.32
CA ALA A 61 0.61 2.55 2.42
C ALA A 61 0.20 2.26 3.87
N ALA A 62 1.11 1.72 4.69
CA ALA A 62 0.89 1.47 6.11
C ALA A 62 0.77 2.78 6.91
N GLU A 63 1.60 3.78 6.59
CA GLU A 63 1.50 5.13 7.15
C GLU A 63 0.16 5.79 6.79
N GLY A 64 -0.26 5.69 5.52
CA GLY A 64 -1.57 6.17 5.07
C GLY A 64 -2.74 5.47 5.75
N ALA A 65 -2.65 4.14 5.96
CA ALA A 65 -3.67 3.36 6.65
C ALA A 65 -3.74 3.69 8.16
N ALA A 66 -2.59 3.93 8.80
CA ALA A 66 -2.52 4.35 10.20
C ALA A 66 -3.12 5.76 10.40
N ALA A 67 -2.85 6.69 9.47
CA ALA A 67 -3.44 8.02 9.48
C ALA A 67 -4.97 7.98 9.30
N ALA A 68 -5.46 7.18 8.34
CA ALA A 68 -6.90 7.00 8.11
C ALA A 68 -7.60 6.32 9.30
N ALA A 69 -6.95 5.35 9.95
CA ALA A 69 -7.48 4.71 11.15
C ALA A 69 -7.57 5.69 12.34
N ALA A 70 -6.57 6.56 12.51
CA ALA A 70 -6.60 7.61 13.52
C ALA A 70 -7.75 8.59 13.28
N GLU A 71 -7.95 9.04 12.04
CA GLU A 71 -9.05 9.93 11.67
C GLU A 71 -10.43 9.29 11.91
N GLN A 72 -10.58 8.01 11.56
CA GLN A 72 -11.82 7.26 11.79
C GLN A 72 -12.16 7.13 13.29
N THR A 73 -11.15 6.99 14.17
CA THR A 73 -11.41 6.95 15.63
C THR A 73 -11.85 8.30 16.19
N VAL A 74 -11.37 9.42 15.65
CA VAL A 74 -11.81 10.76 16.04
C VAL A 74 -13.24 11.02 15.57
N ILE A 75 -13.57 10.65 14.32
CA ILE A 75 -14.92 10.76 13.77
C ILE A 75 -15.90 9.92 14.59
N ASN A 76 -15.55 8.67 14.91
CA ASN A 76 -16.41 7.79 15.72
C ASN A 76 -16.63 8.33 17.14
N LYS A 77 -15.62 8.93 17.78
CA LYS A 77 -15.76 9.58 19.09
C LYS A 77 -16.67 10.81 19.04
N ASN A 78 -16.54 11.63 18.00
CA ASN A 78 -17.39 12.81 17.81
C ASN A 78 -18.84 12.40 17.52
N ALA A 79 -19.06 11.41 16.65
CA ALA A 79 -20.38 10.86 16.37
C ALA A 79 -21.06 10.32 17.64
N LEU A 80 -20.33 9.55 18.46
CA LEU A 80 -20.84 9.04 19.74
C LEU A 80 -21.23 10.16 20.71
N THR A 81 -20.46 11.25 20.74
CA THR A 81 -20.72 12.40 21.61
C THR A 81 -21.98 13.15 21.17
N ILE A 82 -22.14 13.35 19.87
CA ILE A 82 -23.34 13.97 19.28
C ILE A 82 -24.58 13.10 19.53
N SER A 83 -24.49 11.79 19.31
CA SER A 83 -25.61 10.87 19.57
C SER A 83 -26.01 10.83 21.05
N LYS A 84 -25.05 10.92 21.99
CA LYS A 84 -25.35 11.02 23.43
C LYS A 84 -26.09 12.31 23.78
N TRP A 85 -25.69 13.44 23.22
CA TRP A 85 -26.39 14.72 23.41
C TRP A 85 -27.79 14.70 22.81
N ALA A 86 -27.94 14.18 21.59
CA ALA A 86 -29.24 14.03 20.95
C ALA A 86 -30.19 13.13 21.77
N LEU A 87 -29.67 12.03 22.33
CA LEU A 87 -30.43 11.15 23.23
C LEU A 87 -30.85 11.90 24.50
N ALA A 88 -29.95 12.65 25.14
CA ALA A 88 -30.25 13.42 26.34
C ALA A 88 -31.34 14.48 26.08
N VAL A 89 -31.28 15.16 24.94
CA VAL A 89 -32.31 16.13 24.52
C VAL A 89 -33.65 15.44 24.25
N ALA A 90 -33.65 14.30 23.57
CA ALA A 90 -34.87 13.54 23.28
C ALA A 90 -35.55 13.03 24.57
N VAL A 91 -34.76 12.51 25.51
CA VAL A 91 -35.25 12.09 26.84
C VAL A 91 -35.82 13.30 27.59
N PHE A 92 -35.12 14.43 27.61
CA PHE A 92 -35.60 15.65 28.26
C PHE A 92 -36.91 16.17 27.64
N ALA A 93 -37.04 16.14 26.30
CA ALA A 93 -38.25 16.53 25.60
C ALA A 93 -39.45 15.63 25.94
N LEU A 94 -39.23 14.32 26.08
CA LEU A 94 -40.23 13.37 26.57
C LEU A 94 -40.65 13.67 28.01
N PHE A 95 -39.70 13.98 28.90
CA PHE A 95 -40.03 14.38 30.26
C PHE A 95 -40.86 15.68 30.29
N VAL A 96 -40.47 16.70 29.53
CA VAL A 96 -41.21 17.97 29.45
C VAL A 96 -42.62 17.76 28.89
N SER A 97 -42.78 16.97 27.83
CA SER A 97 -44.10 16.74 27.22
C SER A 97 -45.07 15.97 28.12
N ILE A 98 -44.56 15.11 29.00
CA ILE A 98 -45.37 14.36 29.98
C ILE A 98 -45.71 15.22 31.19
N PHE A 99 -44.77 16.01 31.71
CA PHE A 99 -44.95 16.74 32.96
C PHE A 99 -45.61 18.13 32.81
N VAL A 100 -45.36 18.86 31.72
CA VAL A 100 -45.98 20.19 31.48
C VAL A 100 -47.53 20.16 31.45
N PRO A 101 -48.21 19.17 30.84
CA PRO A 101 -49.67 19.14 30.86
C PRO A 101 -50.27 18.72 32.21
N ILE A 102 -49.49 18.10 33.11
CA ILE A 102 -49.96 17.67 34.44
C ILE A 102 -50.02 18.85 35.43
N PHE A 103 -49.09 19.80 35.33
CA PHE A 103 -49.05 20.99 36.20
C PHE A 103 -49.92 22.16 35.74
N ARG A 104 -50.59 22.03 34.58
CA ARG A 104 -51.49 23.06 34.02
C ARG A 104 -52.98 22.80 34.28
N LYS A 105 -53.32 21.80 35.11
CA LYS A 105 -54.69 21.54 35.59
C LYS A 105 -54.88 22.00 37.02
#